data_AF-A0A9E0Y252-F1
#
_entry.id   AF-A0A9E0Y252-F1
#
_cell.length_a   1.000
_cell.length_b   1.000
_cell.length_c   1.000
_cell.angle_alpha   90.00
_cell.angle_beta   90.00
_cell.angle_gamma   90.00
#
_symmetry.space_group_name_H-M   'P 1'
#
loop_
_entity.id
_entity.type
_entity.pdbx_description
1 polymer ?
#
loop_
_entity_poly.entity_id
_entity_poly.type
_entity_poly.pdbx_seq_one_letter_code
_entity_poly.pdbx_strand_id
1 'polypeptide(L)'
;MKKIIANASIVACAVVLAVPVFAGNKDRTGQSGATELLINPWAQSTGLFGMNSSYVRGVESMKNNIAGLAYVQNTEVGLAHSIYLRGSNVSVNNLGMAQKVGNAGVIGFNIMSMSFGNIPITTTEDPEGKNSGSYNPQFLTFQLGYAKEFSNSIRAGLGATFVSEQITNVKATGACFEGGVQYVTGKRDNFHFGVTLRNVGTNMRFSGQGFAFDAQMPGNTTSQQFSTQTPTEKFEMPTYLNFGASYDFYLDEKRLQNEDEKPKHRASVMLNFTSNSFNNDYIGGGVEYAFKETFMIRGAYRWEQGIGSTNSSTFYTGIAAGASIQKAIGERGPILAIDYSYRPTARPNNGVHVFSLRFMTRPKSKKSAEE
;
A
#
# COMPACT_ATOMS: atom_id res chain seq x y z
N MET A 1 41.24 -11.21 -17.41
CA MET A 1 40.57 -9.90 -17.17
C MET A 1 39.11 -10.04 -16.74
N LYS A 2 38.19 -10.65 -17.52
CA LYS A 2 36.76 -10.78 -17.15
C LYS A 2 36.47 -11.40 -15.77
N LYS A 3 37.21 -12.45 -15.37
CA LYS A 3 37.06 -13.09 -14.03
C LYS A 3 37.54 -12.20 -12.87
N ILE A 4 38.55 -11.37 -13.09
CA ILE A 4 39.11 -10.48 -12.05
C ILE A 4 38.14 -9.32 -11.81
N ILE A 5 37.54 -8.79 -12.88
CA ILE A 5 36.51 -7.76 -12.81
C ILE A 5 35.26 -8.29 -12.09
N ALA A 6 34.80 -9.51 -12.41
CA ALA A 6 33.66 -10.14 -11.73
C ALA A 6 33.90 -10.33 -10.22
N ASN A 7 35.09 -10.81 -9.84
CA ASN A 7 35.45 -10.98 -8.43
C ASN A 7 35.58 -9.64 -7.70
N ALA A 8 36.14 -8.61 -8.36
CA ALA A 8 36.23 -7.26 -7.81
C ALA A 8 34.84 -6.64 -7.60
N SER A 9 33.88 -6.87 -8.51
CA SER A 9 32.49 -6.40 -8.36
C SER A 9 31.77 -7.10 -7.20
N ILE A 10 31.98 -8.40 -7.00
CA ILE A 10 31.40 -9.15 -5.88
C ILE A 10 31.96 -8.64 -4.54
N VAL A 11 33.27 -8.41 -4.48
CA VAL A 11 33.92 -7.86 -3.28
C VAL A 11 33.46 -6.42 -3.02
N ALA A 12 33.31 -5.58 -4.05
CA ALA A 12 32.78 -4.23 -3.91
C ALA A 12 31.32 -4.22 -3.41
N CYS A 13 30.45 -5.10 -3.94
CA CYS A 13 29.09 -5.26 -3.42
C CYS A 13 29.07 -5.79 -1.98
N ALA A 14 29.96 -6.72 -1.61
CA ALA A 14 30.08 -7.22 -0.25
C ALA A 14 30.58 -6.13 0.73
N VAL A 15 31.46 -5.23 0.29
CA VAL A 15 31.95 -4.09 1.08
C VAL A 15 30.87 -3.02 1.25
N VAL A 16 30.04 -2.77 0.24
CA VAL A 16 28.87 -1.87 0.36
C VAL A 16 27.81 -2.43 1.33
N LEU A 17 27.65 -3.76 1.41
CA LEU A 17 26.78 -4.43 2.38
C LEU A 17 27.32 -4.40 3.83
N ALA A 18 28.59 -4.05 4.04
CA ALA A 18 29.24 -4.07 5.34
C ALA A 18 29.21 -2.73 6.10
N VAL A 19 28.65 -1.66 5.52
CA VAL A 19 28.52 -0.37 6.20
C VAL A 19 27.32 -0.43 7.15
N PRO A 20 27.49 -0.15 8.46
CA PRO A 20 26.36 -0.01 9.36
C PRO A 20 25.54 1.22 8.94
N VAL A 21 24.39 0.98 8.32
CA VAL A 21 23.41 2.02 8.02
C VAL A 21 22.64 2.31 9.30
N PHE A 22 22.97 3.40 9.99
CA PHE A 22 22.13 3.96 11.04
C PHE A 22 20.97 4.71 10.38
N ALA A 23 19.87 4.00 10.13
CA ALA A 23 18.62 4.55 9.59
C ALA A 23 17.58 4.70 10.71
N GLY A 24 16.78 5.77 10.64
CA GLY A 24 15.69 6.05 11.57
C GLY A 24 15.75 7.43 12.22
N ASN A 25 14.63 8.16 12.19
CA ASN A 25 14.43 9.38 12.97
C ASN A 25 13.58 9.06 14.20
N LYS A 26 14.22 8.53 15.26
CA LYS A 26 13.52 8.04 16.47
C LYS A 26 12.67 9.12 17.13
N ASP A 27 13.09 10.39 17.06
CA ASP A 27 12.49 11.50 17.80
C ASP A 27 11.09 11.88 17.31
N ARG A 28 10.71 11.50 16.08
CA ARG A 28 9.38 11.78 15.50
C ARG A 28 8.46 10.57 15.44
N THR A 29 8.90 9.42 15.97
CA THR A 29 8.13 8.18 15.89
C THR A 29 6.80 8.32 16.64
N GLY A 30 5.69 7.99 15.98
CA GLY A 30 4.35 8.04 16.57
C GLY A 30 3.70 9.43 16.64
N GLN A 31 4.27 10.44 15.98
CA GLN A 31 3.74 11.81 15.99
C GLN A 31 2.89 12.18 14.74
N SER A 32 2.84 11.31 13.72
CA SER A 32 1.96 11.52 12.55
C SER A 32 0.52 11.12 12.84
N GLY A 33 -0.44 11.84 12.27
CA GLY A 33 -1.81 11.35 12.11
C GLY A 33 -2.02 10.68 10.74
N ALA A 34 -3.27 10.42 10.34
CA ALA A 34 -3.61 9.82 9.04
C ALA A 34 -2.89 8.48 8.76
N THR A 35 -2.75 7.63 9.78
CA THR A 35 -1.99 6.36 9.67
C THR A 35 -2.61 5.36 8.71
N GLU A 36 -3.89 5.50 8.36
CA GLU A 36 -4.59 4.75 7.32
C GLU A 36 -3.92 4.92 5.95
N LEU A 37 -3.21 6.03 5.69
CA LEU A 37 -2.42 6.21 4.47
C LEU A 37 -1.31 5.16 4.29
N LEU A 38 -0.87 4.52 5.37
CA LEU A 38 0.14 3.45 5.36
C LEU A 38 -0.47 2.07 5.09
N ILE A 39 -1.80 1.96 5.10
CA ILE A 39 -2.48 0.69 4.85
C ILE A 39 -2.49 0.41 3.35
N ASN A 40 -1.84 -0.67 2.96
CA ASN A 40 -2.05 -1.29 1.66
C ASN A 40 -3.28 -2.22 1.76
N PRO A 41 -4.36 -1.97 0.99
CA PRO A 41 -5.58 -2.75 1.07
C PRO A 41 -5.58 -3.98 0.13
N TRP A 42 -4.54 -4.20 -0.67
CA TRP A 42 -4.53 -5.22 -1.73
C TRP A 42 -3.84 -6.51 -1.29
N ALA A 43 -4.52 -7.65 -1.42
CA ALA A 43 -4.04 -8.95 -0.96
C ALA A 43 -2.75 -9.39 -1.66
N GLN A 44 -2.62 -9.16 -2.98
CA GLN A 44 -1.42 -9.56 -3.72
C GLN A 44 -0.16 -8.88 -3.16
N SER A 45 -0.13 -7.55 -3.11
CA SER A 45 1.00 -6.81 -2.53
C SER A 45 1.19 -7.04 -1.03
N THR A 46 0.12 -7.14 -0.24
CA THR A 46 0.24 -7.32 1.23
C THR A 46 0.78 -8.69 1.62
N GLY A 47 0.62 -9.72 0.78
CA GLY A 47 1.29 -11.02 0.96
C GLY A 47 2.82 -10.93 0.90
N LEU A 48 3.36 -9.79 0.48
CA LEU A 48 4.79 -9.45 0.44
C LEU A 48 5.10 -8.16 1.23
N PHE A 49 4.23 -7.69 2.12
CA PHE A 49 4.37 -6.38 2.78
C PHE A 49 4.54 -5.17 1.83
N GLY A 50 4.13 -5.29 0.56
CA GLY A 50 4.37 -4.26 -0.46
C GLY A 50 5.79 -4.26 -1.02
N MET A 51 6.64 -5.23 -0.68
CA MET A 51 8.03 -5.32 -1.14
C MET A 51 8.17 -5.54 -2.65
N ASN A 52 7.07 -5.87 -3.33
CA ASN A 52 6.97 -5.88 -4.78
C ASN A 52 6.96 -4.48 -5.42
N SER A 53 7.31 -3.40 -4.71
CA SER A 53 7.25 -2.02 -5.22
C SER A 53 8.05 -1.78 -6.51
N SER A 54 9.08 -2.59 -6.79
CA SER A 54 9.85 -2.54 -8.05
C SER A 54 9.09 -3.07 -9.27
N TYR A 55 8.12 -3.96 -9.06
CA TYR A 55 7.44 -4.68 -10.15
C TYR A 55 5.91 -4.76 -10.00
N VAL A 56 5.32 -4.14 -8.97
CA VAL A 56 3.87 -4.09 -8.74
C VAL A 56 3.16 -3.52 -9.97
N ARG A 57 1.99 -4.07 -10.32
CA ARG A 57 1.23 -3.71 -11.53
C ARG A 57 -0.25 -3.58 -11.23
N GLY A 58 -0.97 -2.88 -12.11
CA GLY A 58 -2.43 -2.85 -12.06
C GLY A 58 -2.98 -1.88 -11.01
N VAL A 59 -4.21 -2.10 -10.55
CA VAL A 59 -4.87 -1.17 -9.61
C VAL A 59 -4.17 -1.10 -8.25
N GLU A 60 -3.50 -2.18 -7.82
CA GLU A 60 -2.81 -2.22 -6.54
C GLU A 60 -1.59 -1.30 -6.46
N SER A 61 -1.02 -0.96 -7.62
CA SER A 61 0.13 -0.06 -7.73
C SER A 61 -0.14 1.33 -7.13
N MET A 62 -1.40 1.81 -7.18
CA MET A 62 -1.81 3.09 -6.57
C MET A 62 -1.57 3.12 -5.05
N LYS A 63 -1.60 1.97 -4.37
CA LYS A 63 -1.33 1.85 -2.93
C LYS A 63 0.03 1.24 -2.63
N ASN A 64 0.94 1.18 -3.62
CA ASN A 64 2.31 0.70 -3.46
C ASN A 64 3.33 1.57 -4.21
N ASN A 65 3.45 1.43 -5.54
CA ASN A 65 4.27 2.29 -6.40
C ASN A 65 3.47 2.66 -7.65
N ILE A 66 3.03 3.92 -7.73
CA ILE A 66 2.11 4.42 -8.76
C ILE A 66 2.59 4.22 -10.20
N ALA A 67 3.91 4.08 -10.45
CA ALA A 67 4.44 3.76 -11.77
C ALA A 67 3.90 2.44 -12.33
N GLY A 68 3.56 1.49 -11.46
CA GLY A 68 2.97 0.20 -11.83
C GLY A 68 1.62 0.30 -12.54
N LEU A 69 0.94 1.43 -12.41
CA LEU A 69 -0.35 1.68 -13.06
C LEU A 69 -0.19 1.71 -14.60
N ALA A 70 0.98 2.10 -15.11
CA ALA A 70 1.27 2.16 -16.54
C ALA A 70 1.23 0.77 -17.24
N TYR A 71 1.28 -0.34 -16.49
CA TYR A 71 1.20 -1.69 -17.06
C TYR A 71 -0.22 -2.10 -17.47
N VAL A 72 -1.26 -1.39 -17.03
CA VAL A 72 -2.65 -1.70 -17.36
C VAL A 72 -2.86 -1.58 -18.87
N GLN A 73 -3.35 -2.66 -19.49
CA GLN A 73 -3.50 -2.75 -20.95
C GLN A 73 -4.85 -2.29 -21.47
N ASN A 74 -5.90 -2.33 -20.65
CA ASN A 74 -7.23 -1.85 -20.99
C ASN A 74 -7.92 -1.31 -19.73
N THR A 75 -8.91 -2.02 -19.20
CA THR A 75 -9.59 -1.66 -17.94
C THR A 75 -9.25 -2.70 -16.88
N GLU A 76 -8.91 -2.25 -15.68
CA GLU A 76 -8.80 -3.10 -14.50
C GLU A 76 -9.66 -2.54 -13.39
N VAL A 77 -10.48 -3.39 -12.77
CA VAL A 77 -11.29 -3.05 -11.60
C VAL A 77 -10.95 -4.02 -10.49
N GLY A 78 -10.80 -3.53 -9.28
CA GLY A 78 -10.49 -4.34 -8.11
C GLY A 78 -11.33 -3.97 -6.91
N LEU A 79 -11.69 -4.99 -6.13
CA LEU A 79 -12.30 -4.87 -4.82
C LEU A 79 -11.40 -5.57 -3.81
N ALA A 80 -11.29 -5.01 -2.60
CA ALA A 80 -10.60 -5.68 -1.52
C ALA A 80 -11.29 -5.47 -0.18
N HIS A 81 -11.18 -6.47 0.69
CA HIS A 81 -11.67 -6.44 2.05
C HIS A 81 -10.57 -6.94 2.99
N SER A 82 -10.25 -6.14 3.99
CA SER A 82 -9.31 -6.51 5.05
C SER A 82 -10.04 -6.67 6.38
N ILE A 83 -9.78 -7.79 7.05
CA ILE A 83 -10.09 -7.97 8.46
C ILE A 83 -8.82 -7.54 9.20
N TYR A 84 -8.84 -6.33 9.74
CA TYR A 84 -7.68 -5.73 10.38
C TYR A 84 -7.69 -6.09 11.86
N LEU A 85 -6.62 -6.76 12.34
CA LEU A 85 -6.54 -7.27 13.73
C LEU A 85 -7.80 -8.06 14.10
N ARG A 86 -7.93 -9.28 13.57
CA ARG A 86 -9.15 -10.10 13.71
C ARG A 86 -9.65 -10.12 15.16
N GLY A 87 -10.92 -9.78 15.36
CA GLY A 87 -11.56 -9.61 16.67
C GLY A 87 -11.71 -8.15 17.13
N SER A 88 -11.07 -7.18 16.46
CA SER A 88 -11.19 -5.74 16.79
C SER A 88 -12.41 -5.04 16.19
N ASN A 89 -13.18 -5.72 15.32
CA ASN A 89 -14.21 -5.14 14.44
C ASN A 89 -13.71 -4.07 13.45
N VAL A 90 -12.38 -3.86 13.35
CA VAL A 90 -11.79 -2.96 12.38
C VAL A 90 -11.74 -3.65 11.01
N SER A 91 -12.29 -2.98 10.00
CA SER A 91 -12.29 -3.47 8.62
C SER A 91 -11.86 -2.39 7.64
N VAL A 92 -11.21 -2.80 6.56
CA VAL A 92 -10.81 -1.91 5.46
C VAL A 92 -11.43 -2.42 4.17
N ASN A 93 -12.30 -1.61 3.55
CA ASN A 93 -12.89 -1.89 2.26
C ASN A 93 -12.23 -1.00 1.21
N ASN A 94 -11.98 -1.56 0.02
CA ASN A 94 -11.32 -0.84 -1.05
C ASN A 94 -11.94 -1.13 -2.41
N LEU A 95 -12.07 -0.09 -3.22
CA LEU A 95 -12.46 -0.15 -4.63
C LEU A 95 -11.41 0.61 -5.44
N GLY A 96 -10.86 -0.04 -6.46
CA GLY A 96 -9.91 0.57 -7.39
C GLY A 96 -10.33 0.34 -8.84
N MET A 97 -10.06 1.32 -9.69
CA MET A 97 -10.20 1.19 -11.14
C MET A 97 -9.01 1.84 -11.84
N ALA A 98 -8.58 1.23 -12.93
CA ALA A 98 -7.56 1.76 -13.83
C ALA A 98 -8.05 1.62 -15.28
N GLN A 99 -7.80 2.64 -16.08
CA GLN A 99 -8.19 2.70 -17.48
C GLN A 99 -7.02 3.21 -18.32
N LYS A 100 -6.60 2.41 -19.29
CA LYS A 100 -5.68 2.86 -20.34
C LYS A 100 -6.39 3.84 -21.26
N VAL A 101 -5.78 5.00 -21.48
CA VAL A 101 -6.29 6.08 -22.33
C VAL A 101 -5.35 6.23 -23.52
N GLY A 102 -5.51 5.34 -24.50
CA GLY A 102 -4.69 5.31 -25.71
C GLY A 102 -3.18 5.34 -25.41
N ASN A 103 -2.47 6.27 -26.05
CA ASN A 103 -1.03 6.50 -25.84
C ASN A 103 -0.76 7.59 -24.77
N ALA A 104 -1.80 8.21 -24.22
CA ALA A 104 -1.65 9.26 -23.22
C ALA A 104 -1.13 8.69 -21.89
N GLY A 105 -1.49 7.44 -21.57
CA GLY A 105 -1.08 6.75 -20.35
C GLY A 105 -2.25 5.97 -19.74
N VAL A 106 -2.22 5.80 -18.42
CA VAL A 106 -3.25 5.15 -17.63
C VAL A 106 -3.70 6.11 -16.55
N ILE A 107 -5.01 6.31 -16.44
CA ILE A 107 -5.64 6.98 -15.30
C ILE A 107 -6.27 5.95 -14.39
N GLY A 108 -6.33 6.24 -13.10
CA GLY A 108 -7.01 5.38 -12.15
C GLY A 108 -7.51 6.14 -10.94
N PHE A 109 -8.40 5.50 -10.19
CA PHE A 109 -8.81 5.96 -8.88
C PHE A 109 -8.81 4.81 -7.87
N ASN A 110 -8.59 5.13 -6.60
CA ASN A 110 -8.67 4.19 -5.49
C ASN A 110 -9.42 4.82 -4.31
N ILE A 111 -10.49 4.16 -3.86
CA ILE A 111 -11.28 4.52 -2.70
C ILE A 111 -11.02 3.49 -1.61
N MET A 112 -10.51 3.93 -0.47
CA MET A 112 -10.30 3.07 0.70
C MET A 112 -11.06 3.64 1.88
N SER A 113 -11.89 2.81 2.51
CA SER A 113 -12.67 3.14 3.70
C SER A 113 -12.26 2.21 4.84
N MET A 114 -11.84 2.79 5.95
CA MET A 114 -11.54 2.08 7.19
C MET A 114 -12.64 2.38 8.21
N SER A 115 -13.28 1.32 8.71
CA SER A 115 -14.32 1.38 9.72
C SER A 115 -13.86 0.67 10.98
N PHE A 116 -14.23 1.22 12.13
CA PHE A 116 -13.86 0.71 13.46
C PHE A 116 -15.03 -0.02 14.14
N GLY A 117 -16.11 -0.29 13.40
CA GLY A 117 -17.34 -0.87 13.95
C GLY A 117 -18.12 0.12 14.81
N ASN A 118 -19.12 -0.40 15.53
CA ASN A 118 -19.90 0.36 16.51
C ASN A 118 -19.19 0.30 17.87
N ILE A 119 -18.81 1.45 18.40
CA ILE A 119 -18.16 1.56 19.71
C ILE A 119 -19.18 2.09 20.72
N PRO A 120 -19.51 1.35 21.79
CA PRO A 120 -20.45 1.82 22.81
C PRO A 120 -19.86 3.02 23.57
N ILE A 121 -20.70 4.00 23.86
CA ILE A 121 -20.34 5.15 24.70
C ILE A 121 -20.40 4.70 26.16
N THR A 122 -19.34 4.93 26.93
CA THR A 122 -19.30 4.61 28.36
C THR A 122 -19.32 5.90 29.18
N THR A 123 -20.08 5.92 30.27
CA THR A 123 -20.09 7.01 31.25
C THR A 123 -19.92 6.45 32.66
N THR A 124 -19.77 7.33 33.65
CA THR A 124 -19.77 6.92 35.06
C THR A 124 -21.08 6.24 35.47
N GLU A 125 -22.20 6.62 34.87
CA GLU A 125 -23.55 6.08 35.10
C GLU A 125 -23.84 4.84 34.25
N ASP A 126 -23.18 4.68 33.10
CA ASP A 126 -23.28 3.52 32.21
C ASP A 126 -21.87 2.98 31.85
N PRO A 127 -21.17 2.34 32.80
CA PRO A 127 -19.81 1.85 32.57
C PRO A 127 -19.74 0.73 31.53
N GLU A 128 -20.86 0.03 31.31
CA GLU A 128 -21.00 -1.04 30.31
C GLU A 128 -21.44 -0.50 28.93
N GLY A 129 -21.83 0.78 28.84
CA GLY A 129 -22.24 1.44 27.60
C GLY A 129 -23.47 0.82 26.92
N LYS A 130 -24.40 0.25 27.69
CA LYS A 130 -25.58 -0.45 27.15
C LYS A 130 -26.71 0.51 26.77
N ASN A 131 -26.74 1.70 27.36
CA ASN A 131 -27.84 2.66 27.30
C ASN A 131 -27.42 4.00 26.67
N SER A 132 -26.14 4.35 26.66
CA SER A 132 -25.62 5.62 26.13
C SER A 132 -25.47 5.68 24.60
N GLY A 133 -25.81 4.61 23.88
CA GLY A 133 -25.67 4.51 22.43
C GLY A 133 -24.24 4.21 21.97
N SER A 134 -23.97 4.42 20.68
CA SER A 134 -22.66 4.12 20.08
C SER A 134 -22.19 5.19 19.12
N TYR A 135 -20.88 5.28 18.90
CA TYR A 135 -20.28 6.09 17.84
C TYR A 135 -19.46 5.25 16.87
N ASN A 136 -19.27 5.79 15.67
CA ASN A 136 -18.68 5.10 14.53
C ASN A 136 -17.56 5.93 13.89
N PRO A 137 -16.30 5.72 14.27
CA PRO A 137 -15.17 6.30 13.56
C PRO A 137 -15.10 5.76 12.12
N GLN A 138 -14.86 6.66 11.17
CA GLN A 138 -14.69 6.29 9.77
C GLN A 138 -13.58 7.13 9.12
N PHE A 139 -12.59 6.46 8.55
CA PHE A 139 -11.53 7.10 7.78
C PHE A 139 -11.68 6.75 6.30
N LEU A 140 -11.54 7.75 5.44
CA LEU A 140 -11.71 7.64 4.00
C LEU A 140 -10.49 8.23 3.29
N THR A 141 -9.97 7.49 2.31
CA THR A 141 -9.01 8.03 1.35
C THR A 141 -9.56 7.88 -0.06
N PHE A 142 -9.49 8.95 -0.84
CA PHE A 142 -9.81 8.97 -2.25
C PHE A 142 -8.58 9.39 -3.03
N GLN A 143 -8.09 8.50 -3.89
CA GLN A 143 -6.87 8.72 -4.66
C GLN A 143 -7.19 8.78 -6.14
N LEU A 144 -6.56 9.73 -6.84
CA LEU A 144 -6.46 9.78 -8.29
C LEU A 144 -5.02 9.49 -8.69
N GLY A 145 -4.84 8.68 -9.72
CA GLY A 145 -3.54 8.25 -10.22
C GLY A 145 -3.42 8.47 -11.72
N TYR A 146 -2.24 8.87 -12.15
CA TYR A 146 -1.84 8.88 -13.55
C TYR A 146 -0.46 8.27 -13.70
N ALA A 147 -0.27 7.37 -14.65
CA ALA A 147 1.03 6.79 -14.96
C ALA A 147 1.22 6.60 -16.46
N LYS A 148 2.49 6.66 -16.88
CA LYS A 148 2.87 6.56 -18.28
C LYS A 148 4.17 5.77 -18.44
N GLU A 149 4.23 5.03 -19.54
CA GLU A 149 5.46 4.46 -20.05
C GLU A 149 6.23 5.50 -20.86
N PHE A 150 7.45 5.83 -20.42
CA PHE A 150 8.33 6.80 -21.06
C PHE A 150 9.32 6.16 -22.02
N SER A 151 9.70 4.91 -21.73
CA SER A 151 10.48 4.04 -22.62
C SER A 151 10.12 2.59 -22.31
N ASN A 152 10.61 1.66 -23.13
CA ASN A 152 10.42 0.22 -22.90
C ASN A 152 10.85 -0.21 -21.48
N SER A 153 11.82 0.49 -20.90
CA SER A 153 12.40 0.21 -19.60
C SER A 153 11.93 1.12 -18.47
N ILE A 154 11.31 2.28 -18.73
CA ILE A 154 10.99 3.27 -17.70
C ILE A 154 9.50 3.60 -17.70
N ARG A 155 8.88 3.43 -16.54
CA ARG A 155 7.52 3.86 -16.24
C ARG A 155 7.54 4.81 -15.06
N ALA A 156 6.75 5.86 -15.11
CA ALA A 156 6.58 6.77 -13.98
C ALA A 156 5.12 7.15 -13.79
N GLY A 157 4.77 7.52 -12.57
CA GLY A 157 3.43 7.94 -12.23
C GLY A 157 3.40 8.97 -11.11
N LEU A 158 2.25 9.64 -11.01
CA LEU A 158 1.91 10.62 -10.00
C LEU A 158 0.52 10.30 -9.44
N GLY A 159 0.34 10.52 -8.15
CA GLY A 159 -0.93 10.36 -7.47
C GLY A 159 -1.25 11.54 -6.58
N ALA A 160 -2.54 11.82 -6.44
CA ALA A 160 -3.07 12.76 -5.47
C ALA A 160 -4.11 12.04 -4.62
N THR A 161 -3.97 12.10 -3.30
CA THR A 161 -4.86 11.45 -2.34
C THR A 161 -5.50 12.49 -1.44
N PHE A 162 -6.82 12.51 -1.41
CA PHE A 162 -7.63 13.22 -0.43
C PHE A 162 -7.90 12.30 0.76
N VAL A 163 -7.78 12.84 1.96
CA VAL A 163 -7.88 12.12 3.22
C VAL A 163 -8.94 12.78 4.08
N SER A 164 -9.78 11.97 4.70
CA SER A 164 -10.79 12.41 5.65
C SER A 164 -10.87 11.44 6.82
N GLU A 165 -10.64 11.93 8.03
CA GLU A 165 -10.83 11.22 9.28
C GLU A 165 -12.05 11.81 9.99
N GLN A 166 -13.03 10.97 10.36
CA GLN A 166 -14.21 11.40 11.10
C GLN A 166 -14.43 10.55 12.35
N ILE A 167 -14.71 11.24 13.46
CA ILE A 167 -15.14 10.63 14.72
C ILE A 167 -16.30 11.48 15.24
N THR A 168 -17.53 10.93 15.24
CA THR A 168 -18.73 11.63 15.74
C THR A 168 -18.90 13.02 15.11
N ASN A 169 -18.72 14.09 15.88
CA ASN A 169 -18.93 15.49 15.50
C ASN A 169 -17.61 16.25 15.23
N VAL A 170 -16.49 15.53 15.08
CA VAL A 170 -15.19 16.09 14.68
C VAL A 170 -14.67 15.43 13.41
N LYS A 171 -13.99 16.23 12.59
CA LYS A 171 -13.38 15.79 11.33
C LYS A 171 -12.02 16.43 11.10
N ALA A 172 -11.12 15.71 10.45
CA ALA A 172 -9.87 16.23 9.89
C ALA A 172 -9.80 15.84 8.41
N THR A 173 -9.36 16.78 7.57
CA THR A 173 -9.21 16.54 6.13
C THR A 173 -7.88 17.07 5.65
N GLY A 174 -7.29 16.42 4.65
CA GLY A 174 -6.08 16.90 4.01
C GLY A 174 -5.89 16.31 2.62
N ALA A 175 -4.83 16.74 1.94
CA ALA A 175 -4.42 16.18 0.66
C ALA A 175 -2.91 15.92 0.65
N CYS A 176 -2.53 14.84 -0.02
CA CYS A 176 -1.12 14.50 -0.26
C CYS A 176 -0.89 14.04 -1.69
N PHE A 177 0.36 14.10 -2.10
CA PHE A 177 0.85 13.70 -3.39
C PHE A 177 1.85 12.56 -3.25
N GLU A 178 1.95 11.77 -4.30
CA GLU A 178 2.93 10.71 -4.42
C GLU A 178 3.49 10.64 -5.83
N GLY A 179 4.73 10.18 -5.93
CA GLY A 179 5.42 9.95 -7.18
C GLY A 179 6.12 8.60 -7.16
N GLY A 180 6.20 7.97 -8.31
CA GLY A 180 6.83 6.67 -8.44
C GLY A 180 7.50 6.48 -9.79
N VAL A 181 8.58 5.71 -9.80
CA VAL A 181 9.29 5.26 -10.99
C VAL A 181 9.53 3.76 -10.86
N GLN A 182 9.38 3.04 -11.96
CA GLN A 182 9.81 1.66 -12.12
C GLN A 182 10.70 1.56 -13.36
N TYR A 183 11.83 0.89 -13.18
CA TYR A 183 12.82 0.59 -14.19
C TYR A 183 12.93 -0.92 -14.37
N VAL A 184 12.97 -1.38 -15.62
CA VAL A 184 13.11 -2.79 -15.96
C VAL A 184 14.18 -3.00 -17.04
N THR A 185 15.00 -4.03 -16.86
CA THR A 185 16.07 -4.40 -17.80
C THR A 185 16.40 -5.89 -17.75
N GLY A 186 17.28 -6.33 -18.64
CA GLY A 186 17.68 -7.72 -18.82
C GLY A 186 17.03 -8.36 -20.04
N LYS A 187 17.44 -9.59 -20.38
CA LYS A 187 17.04 -10.28 -21.62
C LYS A 187 15.53 -10.46 -21.73
N ARG A 188 14.85 -10.68 -20.61
CA ARG A 188 13.41 -10.90 -20.51
C ARG A 188 12.79 -9.95 -19.49
N ASP A 189 13.31 -8.73 -19.38
CA ASP A 189 12.82 -7.75 -18.40
C ASP A 189 12.87 -8.30 -16.96
N ASN A 190 13.94 -9.03 -16.66
CA ASN A 190 14.05 -9.87 -15.47
C ASN A 190 14.68 -9.17 -14.27
N PHE A 191 15.32 -8.00 -14.44
CA PHE A 191 15.73 -7.16 -13.33
C PHE A 191 14.80 -5.96 -13.23
N HIS A 192 14.26 -5.72 -12.04
CA HIS A 192 13.37 -4.60 -11.75
C HIS A 192 13.94 -3.75 -10.63
N PHE A 193 13.80 -2.45 -10.77
CA PHE A 193 14.12 -1.47 -9.74
C PHE A 193 12.97 -0.47 -9.64
N GLY A 194 12.61 -0.05 -8.44
CA GLY A 194 11.54 0.92 -8.24
C GLY A 194 11.84 1.86 -7.09
N VAL A 195 11.39 3.10 -7.25
CA VAL A 195 11.44 4.13 -6.23
C VAL A 195 10.08 4.79 -6.14
N THR A 196 9.58 5.01 -4.94
CA THR A 196 8.35 5.79 -4.74
C THR A 196 8.42 6.62 -3.47
N LEU A 197 8.00 7.88 -3.59
CA LEU A 197 7.83 8.81 -2.48
C LEU A 197 6.33 9.00 -2.29
N ARG A 198 5.83 8.70 -1.10
CA ARG A 198 4.39 8.67 -0.82
C ARG A 198 4.00 9.59 0.32
N ASN A 199 2.76 10.08 0.27
CA ASN A 199 2.12 10.90 1.29
C ASN A 199 2.83 12.22 1.60
N VAL A 200 3.37 12.91 0.58
CA VAL A 200 3.88 14.28 0.75
C VAL A 200 2.68 15.22 0.72
N GLY A 201 2.27 15.76 1.87
CA GLY A 201 0.99 16.45 1.98
C GLY A 201 0.94 17.57 3.00
N THR A 202 -0.24 18.18 3.08
CA THR A 202 -0.56 19.24 4.03
C THR A 202 -0.68 18.71 5.46
N ASN A 203 -0.44 19.55 6.46
CA ASN A 203 -0.84 19.22 7.83
C ASN A 203 -2.36 19.14 7.93
N MET A 204 -2.85 18.23 8.77
CA MET A 204 -4.25 18.05 9.11
C MET A 204 -4.53 18.60 10.51
N ARG A 205 -5.80 18.89 10.79
CA ARG A 205 -6.26 19.38 12.09
C ARG A 205 -7.71 18.93 12.32
N PHE A 206 -8.01 18.41 13.50
CA PHE A 206 -9.39 18.10 13.86
C PHE A 206 -10.18 19.37 14.16
N SER A 207 -11.37 19.47 13.61
CA SER A 207 -12.30 20.58 13.83
C SER A 207 -13.73 20.07 13.86
N GLY A 208 -14.63 20.81 14.48
CA GLY A 208 -16.04 20.44 14.59
C GLY A 208 -16.63 20.84 15.93
N GLN A 209 -17.91 20.53 16.10
CA GLN A 209 -18.67 20.90 17.30
C GLN A 209 -18.16 20.20 18.56
N GLY A 210 -17.44 19.09 18.44
CA GLY A 210 -16.85 18.40 19.60
C GLY A 210 -15.81 19.22 20.35
N PHE A 211 -15.30 20.31 19.77
CA PHE A 211 -14.40 21.25 20.45
C PHE A 211 -15.09 22.55 20.86
N ALA A 212 -16.40 22.67 20.63
CA ALA A 212 -17.18 23.82 21.05
C ALA A 212 -17.57 23.70 22.53
N PHE A 213 -17.48 24.80 23.26
CA PHE A 213 -17.92 24.91 24.65
C PHE A 213 -18.54 26.29 24.89
N ASP A 214 -19.45 26.36 25.85
CA ASP A 214 -20.07 27.64 26.23
C ASP A 214 -19.18 28.36 27.24
N ALA A 215 -18.79 29.58 26.89
CA ALA A 215 -18.03 30.48 27.76
C ALA A 215 -18.92 31.61 28.28
N GLN A 216 -18.67 32.03 29.52
CA GLN A 216 -19.31 33.20 30.13
C GLN A 216 -18.45 34.45 29.91
N MET A 217 -19.09 35.60 29.66
CA MET A 217 -18.36 36.87 29.55
C MET A 217 -17.78 37.28 30.93
N PRO A 218 -16.46 37.52 31.04
CA PRO A 218 -15.90 38.04 32.27
C PRO A 218 -16.48 39.43 32.60
N GLY A 219 -17.11 39.58 33.77
CA GLY A 219 -17.55 40.88 34.30
C GLY A 219 -18.97 41.33 33.95
N ASN A 220 -19.82 40.49 33.35
CA ASN A 220 -21.23 40.82 33.10
C ASN A 220 -22.14 40.24 34.20
N THR A 221 -22.98 41.08 34.82
CA THR A 221 -24.02 40.68 35.80
C THR A 221 -25.19 39.92 35.18
N THR A 222 -25.28 39.95 33.85
CA THR A 222 -26.25 39.19 33.06
C THR A 222 -25.49 38.01 32.48
N SER A 223 -25.76 36.79 32.95
CA SER A 223 -25.08 35.55 32.59
C SER A 223 -25.28 35.15 31.12
N GLN A 224 -24.74 35.96 30.19
CA GLN A 224 -24.74 35.73 28.76
C GLN A 224 -23.66 34.70 28.42
N GLN A 225 -24.09 33.59 27.82
CA GLN A 225 -23.22 32.53 27.33
C GLN A 225 -22.99 32.71 25.83
N PHE A 226 -21.77 32.44 25.38
CA PHE A 226 -21.45 32.37 23.95
C PHE A 226 -20.63 31.11 23.66
N SER A 227 -20.89 30.50 22.50
CA SER A 227 -20.16 29.30 22.08
C SER A 227 -18.80 29.70 21.52
N THR A 228 -17.74 29.12 22.07
CA THR A 228 -16.36 29.26 21.61
C THR A 228 -15.77 27.89 21.29
N GLN A 229 -14.67 27.84 20.53
CA GLN A 229 -14.02 26.58 20.15
C GLN A 229 -12.59 26.51 20.67
N THR A 230 -12.21 25.34 21.19
CA THR A 230 -10.81 25.04 21.52
C THR A 230 -10.07 24.69 20.23
N PRO A 231 -9.02 25.45 19.82
CA PRO A 231 -8.21 25.06 18.68
C PRO A 231 -7.40 23.80 19.02
N THR A 232 -7.40 22.84 18.10
CA THR A 232 -6.61 21.60 18.23
C THR A 232 -5.23 21.75 17.61
N GLU A 233 -4.30 20.87 17.94
CA GLU A 233 -2.96 20.90 17.33
C GLU A 233 -2.99 20.38 15.88
N LYS A 234 -2.08 20.88 15.04
CA LYS A 234 -1.90 20.34 13.68
C LYS A 234 -1.03 19.09 13.74
N PHE A 235 -1.31 18.12 12.88
CA PHE A 235 -0.48 16.94 12.72
C PHE A 235 -0.11 16.71 11.26
N GLU A 236 1.05 16.11 11.04
CA GLU A 236 1.58 15.82 9.71
C GLU A 236 1.14 14.43 9.24
N MET A 237 1.08 14.26 7.92
CA MET A 237 0.83 12.96 7.29
C MET A 237 2.10 12.11 7.26
N PRO A 238 1.99 10.77 7.25
CA PRO A 238 3.14 9.88 7.33
C PRO A 238 3.78 9.70 5.94
N THR A 239 4.68 10.61 5.60
CA THR A 239 5.53 10.51 4.40
C THR A 239 6.52 9.37 4.52
N TYR A 240 6.75 8.66 3.42
CA TYR A 240 7.83 7.67 3.34
C TYR A 240 8.39 7.56 1.92
N LEU A 241 9.66 7.15 1.87
CA LEU A 241 10.40 6.86 0.65
C LEU A 241 10.69 5.36 0.60
N ASN A 242 10.32 4.71 -0.49
CA ASN A 242 10.48 3.28 -0.69
C ASN A 242 11.38 2.99 -1.90
N PHE A 243 12.33 2.08 -1.71
CA PHE A 243 13.22 1.55 -2.73
C PHE A 243 13.02 0.04 -2.82
N GLY A 244 12.77 -0.46 -4.03
CA GLY A 244 12.63 -1.88 -4.31
C GLY A 244 13.59 -2.34 -5.39
N ALA A 245 14.13 -3.54 -5.23
CA ALA A 245 14.84 -4.25 -6.29
C ALA A 245 14.34 -5.70 -6.34
N SER A 246 14.14 -6.24 -7.53
CA SER A 246 13.76 -7.64 -7.70
C SER A 246 14.37 -8.26 -8.94
N TYR A 247 14.51 -9.58 -8.91
CA TYR A 247 14.99 -10.36 -10.03
C TYR A 247 14.09 -11.57 -10.29
N ASP A 248 13.67 -11.74 -11.54
CA ASP A 248 12.87 -12.87 -12.01
C ASP A 248 13.78 -13.98 -12.58
N PHE A 249 13.70 -15.15 -11.97
CA PHE A 249 14.31 -16.38 -12.47
C PHE A 249 13.27 -17.19 -13.25
N TYR A 250 13.53 -17.42 -14.54
CA TYR A 250 12.70 -18.27 -15.39
C TYR A 250 13.25 -19.71 -15.39
N LEU A 251 12.67 -20.56 -14.56
CA LEU A 251 13.24 -21.88 -14.23
C LEU A 251 13.21 -22.87 -15.39
N ASP A 252 12.29 -22.67 -16.34
CA ASP A 252 12.10 -23.51 -17.52
C ASP A 252 12.64 -22.87 -18.81
N GLU A 253 13.41 -21.78 -18.72
CA GLU A 253 13.93 -21.07 -19.91
C GLU A 253 14.76 -21.98 -20.83
N LYS A 254 15.54 -22.90 -20.27
CA LYS A 254 16.37 -23.85 -21.05
C LYS A 254 15.57 -24.96 -21.73
N ARG A 255 14.28 -25.11 -21.41
CA ARG A 255 13.39 -26.15 -21.94
C ARG A 255 12.45 -25.61 -23.01
N LEU A 256 12.51 -24.31 -23.30
CA LEU A 256 11.73 -23.67 -24.35
C LEU A 256 12.27 -24.10 -25.71
N GLN A 257 11.38 -24.52 -26.61
CA GLN A 257 11.77 -24.97 -27.95
C GLN A 257 11.87 -23.80 -28.94
N ASN A 258 11.10 -22.73 -28.70
CA ASN A 258 11.08 -21.52 -29.52
C ASN A 258 11.37 -20.27 -28.67
N GLU A 259 11.98 -19.25 -29.28
CA GLU A 259 12.26 -17.98 -28.59
C GLU A 259 10.97 -17.24 -28.16
N ASP A 260 9.87 -17.47 -28.88
CA ASP A 260 8.55 -16.88 -28.61
C ASP A 260 7.78 -17.55 -27.46
N GLU A 261 8.22 -18.72 -26.98
CA GLU A 261 7.55 -19.38 -25.86
C GLU A 261 7.76 -18.62 -24.56
N LYS A 262 6.68 -18.50 -23.78
CA LYS A 262 6.72 -17.88 -22.45
C LYS A 262 7.10 -18.94 -21.40
N PRO A 263 8.08 -18.67 -20.53
CA PRO A 263 8.39 -19.52 -19.40
C PRO A 263 7.12 -19.74 -18.54
N LYS A 264 6.89 -20.99 -18.15
CA LYS A 264 5.77 -21.39 -17.28
C LYS A 264 6.12 -21.24 -15.82
N HIS A 265 7.41 -21.19 -15.45
CA HIS A 265 7.85 -21.13 -14.06
C HIS A 265 8.69 -19.89 -13.82
N ARG A 266 8.15 -18.92 -13.07
CA ARG A 266 8.86 -17.72 -12.62
C ARG A 266 9.05 -17.79 -11.11
N ALA A 267 10.27 -17.55 -10.65
CA ALA A 267 10.58 -17.32 -9.25
C ALA A 267 11.21 -15.94 -9.10
N SER A 268 10.61 -15.07 -8.33
CA SER A 268 11.05 -13.69 -8.12
C SER A 268 11.62 -13.55 -6.73
N VAL A 269 12.84 -13.04 -6.63
CA VAL A 269 13.44 -12.62 -5.36
C VAL A 269 13.37 -11.11 -5.30
N MET A 270 12.99 -10.56 -4.14
CA MET A 270 12.87 -9.12 -3.95
C MET A 270 13.51 -8.66 -2.65
N LEU A 271 14.04 -7.45 -2.68
CA LEU A 271 14.54 -6.69 -1.54
C LEU A 271 13.92 -5.31 -1.56
N ASN A 272 13.63 -4.79 -0.38
CA ASN A 272 12.96 -3.51 -0.23
C ASN A 272 13.44 -2.77 1.01
N PHE A 273 13.65 -1.47 0.88
CA PHE A 273 13.96 -0.57 1.98
C PHE A 273 12.96 0.58 2.00
N THR A 274 12.36 0.85 3.16
CA THR A 274 11.46 1.98 3.36
C THR A 274 12.02 2.88 4.46
N SER A 275 12.22 4.15 4.11
CA SER A 275 12.53 5.21 5.06
C SER A 275 11.26 5.99 5.39
N ASN A 276 10.89 6.04 6.66
CA ASN A 276 9.67 6.66 7.16
C ASN A 276 10.00 7.94 7.93
N SER A 277 9.15 8.97 7.80
CA SER A 277 9.31 10.21 8.57
C SER A 277 8.87 10.11 10.03
N PHE A 278 7.94 9.19 10.34
CA PHE A 278 7.27 9.08 11.66
C PHE A 278 7.13 7.64 12.19
N ASN A 279 7.74 6.68 11.51
CA ASN A 279 7.80 5.28 11.93
C ASN A 279 9.24 4.80 11.85
N ASN A 280 9.51 3.61 12.38
CA ASN A 280 10.79 2.97 12.16
C ASN A 280 11.00 2.70 10.66
N ASP A 281 12.24 2.91 10.23
CA ASP A 281 12.69 2.43 8.93
C ASP A 281 12.68 0.90 8.95
N TYR A 282 12.35 0.31 7.80
CA TYR A 282 12.32 -1.13 7.68
C TYR A 282 12.94 -1.60 6.37
N ILE A 283 13.60 -2.74 6.46
CA ILE A 283 14.14 -3.49 5.32
C ILE A 283 13.48 -4.85 5.30
N GLY A 284 13.29 -5.41 4.12
CA GLY A 284 12.87 -6.79 4.03
C GLY A 284 13.11 -7.39 2.67
N GLY A 285 12.82 -8.68 2.61
CA GLY A 285 12.93 -9.46 1.40
C GLY A 285 11.82 -10.48 1.29
N GLY A 286 11.58 -10.94 0.08
CA GLY A 286 10.54 -11.91 -0.20
C GLY A 286 10.82 -12.73 -1.44
N VAL A 287 10.04 -13.78 -1.58
CA VAL A 287 10.03 -14.64 -2.74
C VAL A 287 8.59 -14.80 -3.22
N GLU A 288 8.40 -14.68 -4.53
CA GLU A 288 7.15 -15.04 -5.21
C GLU A 288 7.46 -16.13 -6.23
N TYR A 289 6.66 -17.20 -6.23
CA TYR A 289 6.68 -18.20 -7.28
C TYR A 289 5.38 -18.14 -8.06
N ALA A 290 5.48 -18.06 -9.38
CA ALA A 290 4.37 -18.02 -10.31
C ALA A 290 4.43 -19.18 -11.30
N PHE A 291 3.35 -19.95 -11.37
CA PHE A 291 3.12 -20.96 -12.39
C PHE A 291 2.15 -20.43 -13.45
N LYS A 292 2.64 -20.27 -14.68
CA LYS A 292 1.93 -19.75 -15.86
C LYS A 292 1.27 -18.39 -15.64
N GLU A 293 1.77 -17.61 -14.68
CA GLU A 293 1.10 -16.38 -14.20
C GLU A 293 -0.39 -16.62 -13.86
N THR A 294 -0.73 -17.85 -13.47
CA THR A 294 -2.10 -18.30 -13.16
C THR A 294 -2.22 -18.62 -11.68
N PHE A 295 -1.26 -19.37 -11.15
CA PHE A 295 -1.15 -19.65 -9.72
C PHE A 295 0.11 -18.99 -9.19
N MET A 296 -0.01 -18.22 -8.12
CA MET A 296 1.13 -17.58 -7.47
C MET A 296 1.07 -17.83 -5.98
N ILE A 297 2.23 -18.08 -5.39
CA ILE A 297 2.42 -18.14 -3.94
C ILE A 297 3.59 -17.25 -3.57
N ARG A 298 3.47 -16.55 -2.44
CA ARG A 298 4.45 -15.56 -2.02
C ARG A 298 4.64 -15.57 -0.51
N GLY A 299 5.85 -15.25 -0.10
CA GLY A 299 6.22 -15.08 1.30
C GLY A 299 7.31 -14.03 1.45
N ALA A 300 7.23 -13.24 2.52
CA ALA A 300 8.20 -12.20 2.81
C ALA A 300 8.49 -12.08 4.30
N TYR A 301 9.64 -11.49 4.61
CA TYR A 301 10.01 -11.08 5.95
C TYR A 301 10.42 -9.61 5.96
N ARG A 302 9.79 -8.83 6.84
CA ARG A 302 10.08 -7.43 7.14
C ARG A 302 10.77 -7.34 8.49
N TRP A 303 11.91 -6.69 8.52
CA TRP A 303 12.64 -6.36 9.73
C TRP A 303 12.60 -4.85 9.97
N GLU A 304 12.31 -4.48 11.21
CA GLU A 304 12.40 -3.13 11.73
C GLU A 304 13.00 -3.17 13.13
N GLN A 305 13.60 -2.06 13.58
CA GLN A 305 14.26 -2.01 14.87
C GLN A 305 13.29 -2.38 16.00
N GLY A 306 13.68 -3.36 16.82
CA GLY A 306 12.89 -3.80 17.98
C GLY A 306 11.78 -4.80 17.66
N ILE A 307 11.63 -5.26 16.42
CA ILE A 307 10.62 -6.26 16.06
C ILE A 307 10.75 -7.53 16.93
N GLY A 308 9.61 -8.01 17.44
CA GLY A 308 9.55 -9.18 18.33
C GLY A 308 9.98 -8.93 19.77
N SER A 309 10.43 -7.72 20.12
CA SER A 309 10.75 -7.32 21.50
C SER A 309 9.58 -6.62 22.20
N THR A 310 9.71 -6.36 23.50
CA THR A 310 8.74 -5.54 24.26
C THR A 310 8.65 -4.10 23.76
N ASN A 311 9.69 -3.61 23.08
CA ASN A 311 9.78 -2.25 22.54
C ASN A 311 9.44 -2.20 21.03
N SER A 312 8.75 -3.22 20.51
CA SER A 312 8.33 -3.25 19.11
C SER A 312 7.39 -2.10 18.80
N SER A 313 7.75 -1.27 17.81
CA SER A 313 6.90 -0.22 17.24
C SER A 313 5.79 -0.78 16.35
N THR A 314 5.88 -2.06 15.99
CA THR A 314 4.89 -2.73 15.14
C THR A 314 4.16 -3.82 15.90
N PHE A 315 2.90 -4.02 15.52
CA PHE A 315 2.12 -5.18 15.93
C PHE A 315 2.37 -6.39 15.00
N TYR A 316 3.06 -6.25 13.87
CA TYR A 316 3.38 -7.37 12.98
C TYR A 316 4.52 -8.23 13.53
N THR A 317 4.51 -9.52 13.21
CA THR A 317 5.62 -10.45 13.52
C THR A 317 6.79 -10.36 12.53
N GLY A 318 6.63 -9.61 11.45
CA GLY A 318 7.58 -9.50 10.35
C GLY A 318 7.30 -10.45 9.20
N ILE A 319 6.53 -11.53 9.40
CA ILE A 319 6.20 -12.48 8.33
C ILE A 319 4.98 -12.01 7.53
N ALA A 320 4.99 -12.21 6.21
CA ALA A 320 3.82 -12.13 5.35
C ALA A 320 3.77 -13.34 4.43
N ALA A 321 2.57 -13.81 4.13
CA ALA A 321 2.34 -14.83 3.12
C ALA A 321 1.08 -14.51 2.31
N GLY A 322 1.02 -14.99 1.08
CA GLY A 322 -0.17 -14.86 0.25
C GLY A 322 -0.19 -15.82 -0.92
N ALA A 323 -1.35 -15.91 -1.55
CA ALA A 323 -1.54 -16.68 -2.77
C ALA A 323 -2.50 -15.95 -3.71
N SER A 324 -2.34 -16.21 -5.01
CA SER A 324 -3.22 -15.70 -6.06
C SER A 324 -3.58 -16.80 -7.02
N ILE A 325 -4.83 -16.78 -7.47
CA ILE A 325 -5.28 -17.52 -8.64
C ILE A 325 -5.88 -16.51 -9.61
N GLN A 326 -5.39 -16.49 -10.85
CA GLN A 326 -5.98 -15.68 -11.90
C GLN A 326 -6.17 -16.46 -13.18
N LYS A 327 -7.34 -16.34 -13.81
CA LYS A 327 -7.70 -17.09 -15.01
C LYS A 327 -8.58 -16.26 -15.94
N ALA A 328 -8.38 -16.44 -17.24
CA ALA A 328 -9.25 -15.86 -18.25
C ALA A 328 -10.61 -16.58 -18.30
N ILE A 329 -11.69 -15.81 -18.34
CA ILE A 329 -13.05 -16.32 -18.54
C ILE A 329 -13.28 -16.43 -20.04
N GLY A 330 -13.09 -17.63 -20.60
CA GLY A 330 -13.14 -17.87 -22.05
C GLY A 330 -11.85 -17.45 -22.77
N GLU A 331 -11.77 -17.71 -24.07
CA GLU A 331 -10.52 -17.54 -24.84
C GLU A 331 -10.09 -16.08 -24.99
N ARG A 332 -11.06 -15.17 -25.15
CA ARG A 332 -10.83 -13.72 -25.34
C ARG A 332 -11.40 -12.86 -24.22
N GLY A 333 -11.96 -13.49 -23.18
CA GLY A 333 -12.63 -12.76 -22.12
C GLY A 333 -11.67 -12.16 -21.09
N PRO A 334 -12.25 -11.47 -20.10
CA PRO A 334 -11.51 -10.82 -19.02
C PRO A 334 -10.78 -11.84 -18.14
N ILE A 335 -9.72 -11.40 -17.48
CA ILE A 335 -9.02 -12.18 -16.47
C ILE A 335 -9.63 -11.85 -15.11
N LEU A 336 -10.11 -12.87 -14.41
CA LEU A 336 -10.52 -12.79 -13.03
C LEU A 336 -9.35 -13.24 -12.15
N ALA A 337 -8.98 -12.44 -11.15
CA ALA A 337 -7.98 -12.78 -10.15
C ALA A 337 -8.59 -12.75 -8.75
N ILE A 338 -8.28 -13.78 -7.96
CA ILE A 338 -8.63 -13.90 -6.55
C ILE A 338 -7.33 -13.98 -5.78
N ASP A 339 -7.18 -13.08 -4.81
CA ASP A 339 -5.96 -12.91 -4.04
C ASP A 339 -6.31 -13.04 -2.54
N TYR A 340 -5.45 -13.72 -1.79
CA TYR A 340 -5.53 -13.77 -0.33
C TYR A 340 -4.14 -13.54 0.28
N SER A 341 -4.09 -12.81 1.38
CA SER A 341 -2.89 -12.66 2.19
C SER A 341 -3.17 -12.73 3.68
N TYR A 342 -2.12 -13.14 4.40
CA TYR A 342 -2.10 -13.20 5.84
C TYR A 342 -0.79 -12.62 6.37
N ARG A 343 -0.90 -11.74 7.36
CA ARG A 343 0.21 -11.17 8.09
C ARG A 343 -0.01 -11.43 9.58
N PRO A 344 0.80 -12.30 10.23
CA PRO A 344 0.62 -12.59 11.64
C PRO A 344 1.03 -11.37 12.46
N THR A 345 0.32 -11.17 13.55
CA THR A 345 0.52 -10.06 14.48
C THR A 345 0.90 -10.60 15.85
N ALA A 346 1.75 -9.91 16.61
CA ALA A 346 2.17 -10.37 17.92
C ALA A 346 1.10 -10.07 18.99
N ARG A 347 0.44 -8.90 18.91
CA ARG A 347 -0.53 -8.41 19.89
C ARG A 347 -1.61 -7.56 19.21
N PRO A 348 -2.87 -8.02 19.12
CA PRO A 348 -3.35 -9.39 19.38
C PRO A 348 -2.76 -10.41 18.39
N ASN A 349 -2.64 -11.69 18.77
CA ASN A 349 -2.12 -12.76 17.88
C ASN A 349 -3.17 -13.35 16.94
N ASN A 350 -3.88 -12.47 16.22
CA ASN A 350 -5.00 -12.87 15.36
C ASN A 350 -4.78 -12.51 13.89
N GLY A 351 -3.71 -11.79 13.58
CA GLY A 351 -3.29 -11.44 12.24
C GLY A 351 -4.17 -10.41 11.54
N VAL A 352 -3.69 -10.02 10.35
CA VAL A 352 -4.43 -9.24 9.37
C VAL A 352 -4.68 -10.13 8.16
N HIS A 353 -5.95 -10.27 7.78
CA HIS A 353 -6.38 -11.02 6.60
C HIS A 353 -6.82 -10.04 5.51
N VAL A 354 -6.41 -10.27 4.27
CA VAL A 354 -6.84 -9.45 3.14
C VAL A 354 -7.32 -10.36 2.02
N PHE A 355 -8.51 -10.07 1.51
CA PHE A 355 -9.08 -10.71 0.33
C PHE A 355 -9.16 -9.66 -0.78
N SER A 356 -8.83 -10.04 -2.00
CA SER A 356 -9.05 -9.16 -3.16
C SER A 356 -9.60 -9.93 -4.35
N LEU A 357 -10.44 -9.24 -5.11
CA LEU A 357 -11.01 -9.69 -6.36
C LEU A 357 -10.66 -8.65 -7.42
N ARG A 358 -10.05 -9.07 -8.53
CA ARG A 358 -9.72 -8.17 -9.63
C ARG A 358 -10.23 -8.71 -10.95
N PHE A 359 -10.63 -7.79 -11.80
CA PHE A 359 -11.16 -8.04 -13.12
C PHE A 359 -10.39 -7.18 -14.13
N MET A 360 -9.65 -7.83 -15.01
CA MET A 360 -8.79 -7.20 -16.01
C MET A 360 -9.31 -7.49 -17.40
N THR A 361 -9.74 -6.48 -18.14
CA THR A 361 -10.14 -6.65 -19.53
C THR A 361 -8.92 -6.72 -20.43
N ARG A 362 -9.03 -7.50 -21.50
CA ARG A 362 -7.98 -7.60 -22.51
C ARG A 362 -8.18 -6.51 -23.57
N PRO A 363 -7.10 -5.99 -24.19
CA PRO A 363 -7.24 -5.12 -25.34
C PRO A 363 -7.94 -5.88 -26.49
N LYS A 364 -8.86 -5.22 -27.19
CA LYS A 364 -9.49 -5.79 -28.39
C LYS A 364 -8.41 -5.97 -29.47
N SER A 365 -8.33 -7.14 -30.11
CA SER A 365 -7.40 -7.35 -31.23
C SER A 365 -7.79 -6.44 -32.40
N LYS A 366 -6.82 -5.75 -33.01
CA LYS A 366 -6.98 -4.78 -34.12
C LYS A 366 -7.63 -5.32 -35.43
N LYS A 367 -8.21 -6.52 -35.45
CA LYS A 367 -8.74 -7.15 -36.67
C LYS A 367 -10.20 -6.79 -37.04
N SER A 368 -10.85 -5.84 -36.36
CA SER A 368 -12.25 -5.48 -36.62
C SER A 368 -12.46 -3.99 -36.92
N ALA A 369 -11.46 -3.32 -37.49
CA ALA A 369 -11.57 -1.92 -37.93
C ALA A 369 -11.45 -1.77 -39.46
N GLU A 370 -11.55 -2.88 -40.19
CA GLU A 370 -11.62 -2.96 -41.65
C GLU A 370 -12.80 -3.86 -42.05
N GLU A 371 -13.99 -3.54 -41.54
CA GLU A 371 -15.31 -3.84 -42.11
C GLU A 371 -16.20 -2.65 -41.74
#